data_AF-A0A397HG23-F1
#
_entry.id   AF-A0A397HG23-F1
#
_cell.length_a   1.000
_cell.length_b   1.000
_cell.length_c   1.000
_cell.angle_alpha   90.00
_cell.angle_beta   90.00
_cell.angle_gamma   90.00
#
_symmetry.space_group_name_H-M   'P 1'
#
loop_
_entity.id
_entity.type
_entity.pdbx_description
1 polymer ?
#
loop_
_entity_poly.entity_id
_entity_poly.type
_entity_poly.pdbx_seq_one_letter_code
_entity_poly.pdbx_strand_id
1 'polypeptide(L)'
;MHPSQLGKLAVVVMAGLAIAHPGAHEPSSYADMTKRNFLHNARRSLDQCADHLERRGVHARAEARLAALFDKYKRRSLAVRDTDKVVNTSHHSNLDVSPNTPETELFSKNPVCILAPEGEIGPFWVKGELIRHDISDGQAGIPIIIDGQFIDINTCEPIQDLYWDVWNCNATGVYSGVQSSMNGNGNDASNLDKTFLRGIQKTDADGVAGFKTVFPGHYSGRATHVHVVAHLNATLLPNNTLTGGYVPHIGQLFFDQDLIYKVEATYPYNTSTVSITKNADDHVVQGETEDSNSDPFFEYAYLGDSIEDGLLAWVTLGVNVTANHDSAVSYAATLTFDGGVANEDSAGGVQIPSNSAGAMPSA
;
A
#
# COMPACT_ATOMS: atom_id res chain seq x y z
N MET A 1 43.89 -60.35 2.39
CA MET A 1 44.08 -59.06 3.09
C MET A 1 43.41 -57.96 2.26
N HIS A 2 42.89 -56.97 2.95
CA HIS A 2 41.98 -55.87 2.57
C HIS A 2 42.41 -54.95 1.37
N PRO A 3 41.57 -53.99 0.91
CA PRO A 3 41.16 -53.78 -0.49
C PRO A 3 41.42 -52.35 -1.04
N SER A 4 40.95 -52.02 -2.25
CA SER A 4 40.37 -50.70 -2.65
C SER A 4 40.13 -50.70 -4.18
N GLN A 5 38.91 -50.92 -4.70
CA GLN A 5 37.71 -50.06 -4.80
C GLN A 5 37.91 -48.78 -5.64
N LEU A 6 37.13 -48.76 -6.73
CA LEU A 6 37.07 -47.82 -7.85
C LEU A 6 36.71 -46.39 -7.43
N GLY A 7 37.39 -45.41 -8.03
CA GLY A 7 36.96 -44.01 -8.03
C GLY A 7 35.67 -43.83 -8.84
N LYS A 8 34.60 -43.39 -8.16
CA LYS A 8 33.38 -42.88 -8.80
C LYS A 8 33.47 -41.36 -8.91
N LEU A 9 33.27 -40.87 -10.12
CA LEU A 9 33.04 -39.48 -10.47
C LEU A 9 31.73 -39.02 -9.81
N ALA A 10 31.75 -37.98 -8.98
CA ALA A 10 30.56 -37.35 -8.44
C ALA A 10 30.34 -36.01 -9.15
N VAL A 11 29.28 -35.94 -9.96
CA VAL A 11 28.74 -34.68 -10.48
C VAL A 11 27.94 -34.04 -9.34
N VAL A 12 28.44 -32.93 -8.80
CA VAL A 12 27.72 -32.11 -7.84
C VAL A 12 26.81 -31.16 -8.62
N VAL A 13 25.51 -31.46 -8.65
CA VAL A 13 24.48 -30.48 -9.02
C VAL A 13 24.27 -29.59 -7.81
N MET A 14 24.78 -28.36 -7.84
CA MET A 14 24.35 -27.32 -6.89
C MET A 14 22.97 -26.83 -7.31
N ALA A 15 21.94 -27.38 -6.68
CA ALA A 15 20.64 -26.72 -6.61
C ALA A 15 20.82 -25.49 -5.71
N GLY A 16 20.70 -24.29 -6.29
CA GLY A 16 20.65 -23.05 -5.53
C GLY A 16 19.41 -23.06 -4.64
N LEU A 17 19.61 -23.24 -3.34
CA LEU A 17 18.58 -22.99 -2.34
C LEU A 17 18.38 -21.47 -2.29
N ALA A 18 17.31 -20.98 -2.91
CA ALA A 18 16.75 -19.69 -2.56
C ALA A 18 16.26 -19.80 -1.11
N ILE A 19 17.02 -19.24 -0.19
CA ILE A 19 16.59 -19.07 1.20
C ILE A 19 15.56 -17.93 1.17
N ALA A 20 14.28 -18.28 1.12
CA ALA A 20 13.24 -17.38 1.58
C ALA A 20 13.49 -17.15 3.08
N HIS A 21 13.81 -15.90 3.44
CA HIS A 21 14.10 -15.55 4.83
C HIS A 21 12.81 -15.57 5.68
N PRO A 22 12.92 -15.91 6.97
CA PRO A 22 11.78 -15.95 7.85
C PRO A 22 11.32 -14.51 8.13
N GLY A 23 10.15 -14.13 7.60
CA GLY A 23 9.34 -13.17 8.31
C GLY A 23 9.15 -13.70 9.74
N ALA A 24 9.21 -12.83 10.74
CA ALA A 24 9.01 -13.19 12.12
C ALA A 24 7.61 -13.80 12.32
N HIS A 25 7.50 -15.11 12.13
CA HIS A 25 6.33 -15.88 12.48
C HIS A 25 6.36 -16.12 13.98
N GLU A 26 5.67 -15.25 14.71
CA GLU A 26 4.87 -15.69 15.85
C GLU A 26 3.41 -15.38 15.49
N PRO A 27 2.73 -16.21 14.67
CA PRO A 27 1.28 -16.16 14.60
C PRO A 27 0.77 -16.64 15.95
N SER A 28 0.64 -15.73 16.91
CA SER A 28 -0.13 -16.07 18.10
C SER A 28 -1.56 -16.29 17.58
N SER A 29 -2.07 -17.51 17.71
CA SER A 29 -3.46 -17.85 17.35
C SER A 29 -4.48 -16.92 18.02
N TYR A 30 -4.05 -16.24 19.08
CA TYR A 30 -4.77 -15.18 19.78
C TYR A 30 -4.93 -13.88 18.94
N ALA A 31 -3.91 -13.48 18.19
CA ALA A 31 -3.98 -12.33 17.26
C ALA A 31 -4.93 -12.66 16.09
N ASP A 32 -4.83 -13.86 15.52
CA ASP A 32 -5.70 -14.30 14.41
C ASP A 32 -7.17 -14.40 14.82
N MET A 33 -7.45 -14.85 16.06
CA MET A 33 -8.82 -14.89 16.59
C MET A 33 -9.37 -13.49 16.89
N THR A 34 -8.53 -12.58 17.40
CA THR A 34 -8.95 -11.19 17.68
C THR A 34 -9.22 -10.44 16.38
N LYS A 35 -8.35 -10.58 15.38
CA LYS A 35 -8.54 -10.06 14.02
C LYS A 35 -9.80 -10.64 13.38
N ARG A 36 -10.01 -11.96 13.41
CA ARG A 36 -11.25 -12.58 12.88
C ARG A 36 -12.52 -12.10 13.58
N ASN A 37 -12.50 -11.96 14.90
CA ASN A 37 -13.64 -11.43 15.65
C ASN A 37 -13.92 -9.96 15.31
N PHE A 38 -12.87 -9.14 15.14
CA PHE A 38 -12.99 -7.77 14.66
C PHE A 38 -13.67 -7.74 13.28
N LEU A 39 -13.16 -8.51 12.31
CA LEU A 39 -13.69 -8.57 10.94
C LEU A 39 -15.16 -8.98 10.91
N HIS A 40 -15.53 -10.00 11.68
CA HIS A 40 -16.92 -10.45 11.76
C HIS A 40 -17.85 -9.41 12.42
N ASN A 41 -17.40 -8.73 13.48
CA ASN A 41 -18.21 -7.75 14.19
C ASN A 41 -18.39 -6.46 13.38
N ALA A 42 -17.32 -5.99 12.76
CA ALA A 42 -17.34 -4.78 11.99
C ALA A 42 -18.17 -4.92 10.69
N ARG A 43 -18.29 -6.13 10.14
CA ARG A 43 -19.26 -6.45 9.08
C ARG A 43 -20.70 -6.16 9.48
N ARG A 44 -21.11 -6.68 10.64
CA ARG A 44 -22.47 -6.48 11.17
C ARG A 44 -22.76 -4.99 11.35
N SER A 45 -21.77 -4.22 11.77
CA SER A 45 -21.90 -2.78 11.98
C SER A 45 -22.05 -2.00 10.67
N LEU A 46 -21.36 -2.40 9.59
CA LEU A 46 -21.43 -1.66 8.32
C LEU A 46 -22.60 -2.03 7.40
N ASP A 47 -23.09 -3.28 7.44
CA ASP A 47 -24.40 -3.60 6.84
C ASP A 47 -25.52 -2.73 7.45
N GLN A 48 -25.36 -2.34 8.72
CA GLN A 48 -26.24 -1.39 9.39
C GLN A 48 -25.95 0.07 9.00
N CYS A 49 -24.75 0.37 8.49
CA CYS A 49 -24.35 1.70 8.03
C CYS A 49 -24.85 2.05 6.63
N ALA A 50 -25.08 1.08 5.75
CA ALA A 50 -25.44 1.33 4.35
C ALA A 50 -26.64 2.30 4.21
N ASP A 51 -27.75 2.01 4.90
CA ASP A 51 -28.94 2.87 4.91
C ASP A 51 -28.69 4.25 5.56
N HIS A 52 -27.73 4.34 6.48
CA HIS A 52 -27.38 5.60 7.13
C HIS A 52 -26.56 6.49 6.19
N LEU A 53 -25.51 5.93 5.58
CA LEU A 53 -24.64 6.61 4.63
C LEU A 53 -25.43 7.10 3.41
N GLU A 54 -26.34 6.28 2.90
CA GLU A 54 -27.23 6.61 1.80
C GLU A 54 -28.13 7.80 2.16
N ARG A 55 -28.85 7.73 3.29
CA ARG A 55 -29.71 8.83 3.75
C ARG A 55 -28.96 10.13 4.03
N ARG A 56 -27.68 10.03 4.42
CA ARG A 56 -26.79 11.18 4.64
C ARG A 56 -26.15 11.68 3.35
N GLY A 57 -26.42 11.04 2.21
CA GLY A 57 -25.89 11.39 0.90
C GLY A 57 -24.37 11.25 0.79
N VAL A 58 -23.75 10.42 1.63
CA VAL A 58 -22.29 10.22 1.64
C VAL A 58 -21.85 9.58 0.32
N HIS A 59 -22.57 8.55 -0.13
CA HIS A 59 -22.30 7.91 -1.42
C HIS A 59 -22.45 8.91 -2.57
N ALA A 60 -23.58 9.61 -2.68
CA ALA A 60 -23.78 10.60 -3.73
C ALA A 60 -22.68 11.68 -3.79
N ARG A 61 -22.16 12.13 -2.64
CA ARG A 61 -21.01 13.06 -2.61
C ARG A 61 -19.70 12.38 -3.02
N ALA A 62 -19.51 11.11 -2.69
CA ALA A 62 -18.39 10.32 -3.20
C ALA A 62 -18.42 10.16 -4.71
N GLU A 63 -19.56 9.78 -5.29
CA GLU A 63 -19.75 9.67 -6.72
C GLU A 63 -19.44 11.00 -7.44
N ALA A 64 -20.04 12.10 -6.97
CA ALA A 64 -19.83 13.42 -7.56
C ALA A 64 -18.36 13.88 -7.46
N ARG A 65 -17.69 13.59 -6.34
CA ARG A 65 -16.26 13.91 -6.16
C ARG A 65 -15.39 13.09 -7.11
N LEU A 66 -15.62 11.78 -7.21
CA LEU A 66 -14.86 10.91 -8.11
C LEU A 66 -15.06 11.31 -9.58
N ALA A 67 -16.29 11.68 -9.96
CA ALA A 67 -16.58 12.25 -11.28
C ALA A 67 -15.76 13.53 -11.53
N ALA A 68 -15.72 14.44 -10.56
CA ALA A 68 -14.95 15.68 -10.68
C ALA A 68 -13.43 15.44 -10.74
N LEU A 69 -12.91 14.45 -10.00
CA LEU A 69 -11.50 14.03 -10.09
C LEU A 69 -11.19 13.44 -11.46
N PHE A 70 -12.05 12.53 -11.94
CA PHE A 70 -11.92 11.94 -13.27
C PHE A 70 -11.91 13.03 -14.35
N ASP A 71 -12.88 13.95 -14.34
CA ASP A 71 -12.97 15.05 -15.30
C ASP A 71 -11.77 15.99 -15.26
N LYS A 72 -11.19 16.19 -14.08
CA LYS A 72 -10.01 17.03 -13.87
C LYS A 72 -8.75 16.39 -14.44
N TYR A 73 -8.58 15.08 -14.29
CA TYR A 73 -7.34 14.38 -14.62
C TYR A 73 -7.40 13.57 -15.92
N LYS A 74 -8.59 13.34 -16.49
CA LYS A 74 -8.73 12.64 -17.75
C LYS A 74 -7.97 13.38 -18.85
N ARG A 75 -7.07 12.68 -19.50
CA ARG A 75 -6.43 13.11 -20.74
C ARG A 75 -7.46 12.95 -21.84
N ARG A 76 -7.86 14.07 -22.45
CA ARG A 76 -8.79 14.05 -23.57
C ARG A 76 -8.08 13.49 -24.80
N SER A 77 -8.25 12.20 -25.02
CA SER A 77 -7.96 11.57 -26.30
C SER A 77 -9.28 11.40 -27.06
N LEU A 78 -9.34 11.87 -28.30
CA LEU A 78 -10.53 11.77 -29.16
C LEU A 78 -10.45 10.47 -29.95
N ALA A 79 -10.77 9.31 -29.36
CA ALA A 79 -11.13 8.11 -30.10
C ALA A 79 -11.84 7.06 -29.24
N VAL A 80 -12.99 6.57 -29.73
CA VAL A 80 -13.81 5.49 -29.16
C VAL A 80 -13.31 4.15 -29.69
N ARG A 81 -13.19 3.11 -28.83
CA ARG A 81 -13.78 1.75 -29.00
C ARG A 81 -13.26 0.70 -27.99
N ASP A 82 -14.21 0.20 -27.19
CA ASP A 82 -14.56 -1.18 -26.83
C ASP A 82 -13.60 -2.33 -27.25
N THR A 83 -13.17 -3.12 -26.26
CA THR A 83 -13.09 -4.58 -26.38
C THR A 83 -13.38 -5.31 -25.04
N ASP A 84 -14.46 -6.08 -25.06
CA ASP A 84 -15.01 -7.04 -24.08
C ASP A 84 -14.08 -8.07 -23.37
N LYS A 85 -14.44 -8.35 -22.09
CA LYS A 85 -14.46 -9.62 -21.27
C LYS A 85 -13.11 -10.34 -20.89
N VAL A 86 -12.85 -10.89 -19.67
CA VAL A 86 -13.67 -11.64 -18.67
C VAL A 86 -12.83 -12.10 -17.42
N VAL A 87 -13.46 -12.14 -16.21
CA VAL A 87 -13.23 -12.85 -14.89
C VAL A 87 -11.83 -13.01 -14.28
N ASN A 88 -11.59 -12.76 -12.99
CA ASN A 88 -12.32 -13.04 -11.74
C ASN A 88 -12.51 -11.74 -10.92
N THR A 89 -13.66 -11.52 -10.25
CA THR A 89 -14.11 -10.23 -9.63
C THR A 89 -13.21 -9.05 -9.94
N SER A 90 -13.43 -8.41 -11.09
CA SER A 90 -12.66 -7.24 -11.48
C SER A 90 -13.27 -5.99 -10.87
N HIS A 91 -12.43 -5.20 -10.20
CA HIS A 91 -12.67 -3.81 -9.78
C HIS A 91 -12.35 -2.82 -10.91
N HIS A 92 -12.05 -3.34 -12.10
CA HIS A 92 -12.11 -2.53 -13.31
C HIS A 92 -13.57 -2.17 -13.57
N SER A 93 -13.84 -0.87 -13.56
CA SER A 93 -15.12 -0.34 -13.97
C SER A 93 -15.43 -0.77 -15.43
N ASN A 94 -16.46 -1.60 -15.65
CA ASN A 94 -16.91 -2.06 -16.98
C ASN A 94 -17.57 -0.94 -17.83
N LEU A 95 -17.34 0.33 -17.48
CA LEU A 95 -18.00 1.44 -18.12
C LEU A 95 -17.18 1.94 -19.31
N ASP A 96 -17.78 1.87 -20.51
CA ASP A 96 -17.38 2.69 -21.64
C ASP A 96 -17.72 4.16 -21.29
N VAL A 97 -16.78 4.85 -20.65
CA VAL A 97 -16.96 6.23 -20.19
C VAL A 97 -16.90 7.18 -21.39
N SER A 98 -18.06 7.67 -21.82
CA SER A 98 -18.21 8.74 -22.79
C SER A 98 -18.52 10.07 -22.07
N PRO A 99 -18.41 11.24 -22.75
CA PRO A 99 -18.83 12.52 -22.19
C PRO A 99 -20.29 12.61 -21.72
N ASN A 100 -21.11 11.60 -22.01
CA ASN A 100 -22.54 11.54 -21.68
C ASN A 100 -22.90 10.37 -20.75
N THR A 101 -21.92 9.62 -20.21
CA THR A 101 -22.20 8.50 -19.31
C THR A 101 -22.79 9.04 -17.99
N PRO A 102 -23.99 8.59 -17.57
CA PRO A 102 -24.63 9.08 -16.35
C PRO A 102 -23.79 8.78 -15.09
N GLU A 103 -23.72 9.74 -14.17
CA GLU A 103 -22.98 9.63 -12.90
C GLU A 103 -23.38 8.39 -12.11
N THR A 104 -24.67 8.06 -12.12
CA THR A 104 -25.20 6.86 -11.46
C THR A 104 -24.68 5.58 -12.10
N GLU A 105 -24.41 5.53 -13.40
CA GLU A 105 -23.86 4.32 -14.02
C GLU A 105 -22.38 4.11 -13.65
N LEU A 106 -21.62 5.19 -13.44
CA LEU A 106 -20.19 5.14 -13.11
C LEU A 106 -19.88 4.60 -11.71
N PHE A 107 -20.79 4.84 -10.75
CA PHE A 107 -20.50 4.64 -9.33
C PHE A 107 -21.60 3.86 -8.56
N SER A 108 -22.66 3.37 -9.23
CA SER A 108 -23.84 2.69 -8.64
C SER A 108 -23.58 1.37 -7.88
N LYS A 109 -22.35 0.86 -7.83
CA LYS A 109 -22.10 -0.32 -7.00
C LYS A 109 -21.83 0.16 -5.58
N ASN A 110 -22.78 -0.09 -4.68
CA ASN A 110 -22.66 0.07 -3.21
C ASN A 110 -21.19 -0.02 -2.76
N PRO A 111 -20.47 1.11 -2.62
CA PRO A 111 -19.00 1.11 -2.60
C PRO A 111 -18.47 0.99 -1.18
N VAL A 112 -19.31 0.55 -0.25
CA VAL A 112 -18.86 0.24 1.10
C VAL A 112 -18.18 -1.12 0.99
N CYS A 113 -16.92 -1.11 0.58
CA CYS A 113 -16.06 -2.21 0.98
C CYS A 113 -15.85 -2.07 2.50
N ILE A 114 -16.35 -3.09 3.18
CA ILE A 114 -16.51 -3.16 4.60
C ILE A 114 -15.20 -3.70 5.16
N LEU A 115 -14.41 -2.76 5.70
CA LEU A 115 -13.15 -2.95 6.42
C LEU A 115 -11.98 -3.29 5.51
N ALA A 116 -11.02 -2.36 5.43
CA ALA A 116 -9.66 -2.84 5.36
C ALA A 116 -9.41 -3.58 6.70
N PRO A 117 -8.90 -4.80 6.64
CA PRO A 117 -8.57 -5.57 7.83
C PRO A 117 -7.37 -4.92 8.52
N GLU A 118 -7.17 -5.22 9.79
CA GLU A 118 -5.90 -4.89 10.45
C GLU A 118 -4.77 -5.65 9.72
N GLY A 119 -3.96 -4.90 8.98
CA GLY A 119 -2.86 -5.40 8.17
C GLY A 119 -1.52 -5.33 8.87
N GLU A 120 -0.51 -5.89 8.21
CA GLU A 120 0.87 -5.78 8.66
C GLU A 120 1.44 -4.39 8.33
N ILE A 121 2.08 -3.72 9.30
CA ILE A 121 2.80 -2.46 9.04
C ILE A 121 4.03 -2.67 8.13
N GLY A 122 4.58 -3.89 8.08
CA GLY A 122 5.80 -4.17 7.34
C GLY A 122 7.04 -3.44 7.85
N PRO A 123 8.23 -3.73 7.29
CA PRO A 123 9.50 -3.30 7.88
C PRO A 123 9.96 -1.92 7.38
N PHE A 124 9.12 -1.14 6.68
CA PHE A 124 9.55 0.04 5.90
C PHE A 124 8.81 1.34 6.21
N TRP A 125 8.00 1.37 7.28
CA TRP A 125 7.39 2.61 7.74
C TRP A 125 8.45 3.58 8.31
N VAL A 126 8.33 4.87 8.01
CA VAL A 126 9.27 5.91 8.43
C VAL A 126 8.53 6.94 9.27
N LYS A 127 9.09 7.31 10.43
CA LYS A 127 8.51 8.38 11.26
C LYS A 127 8.90 9.76 10.74
N GLY A 128 8.06 10.76 10.98
CA GLY A 128 8.36 12.15 10.64
C GLY A 128 8.10 12.49 9.17
N GLU A 129 7.25 11.74 8.50
CA GLU A 129 6.86 12.01 7.12
C GLU A 129 6.09 13.34 6.96
N LEU A 130 6.03 13.80 5.71
CA LEU A 130 5.55 15.12 5.34
C LEU A 130 4.06 15.09 4.98
N ILE A 131 3.32 16.13 5.39
CA ILE A 131 1.96 16.34 4.88
C ILE A 131 2.02 16.91 3.46
N ARG A 132 1.62 16.12 2.47
CA ARG A 132 1.69 16.55 1.06
C ARG A 132 0.79 15.71 0.16
N HIS A 133 0.25 16.37 -0.86
CA HIS A 133 -0.67 15.75 -1.81
C HIS A 133 0.06 15.04 -2.94
N ASP A 134 1.11 15.64 -3.51
CA ASP A 134 1.97 14.98 -4.49
C ASP A 134 3.14 14.32 -3.76
N ILE A 135 3.17 12.99 -3.81
CA ILE A 135 4.20 12.17 -3.18
C ILE A 135 5.13 11.55 -4.22
N SER A 136 4.95 11.83 -5.53
CA SER A 136 5.72 11.18 -6.59
C SER A 136 7.21 11.48 -6.51
N ASP A 137 7.60 12.68 -6.08
CA ASP A 137 8.98 13.19 -6.07
C ASP A 137 9.73 12.91 -7.39
N GLY A 138 9.01 12.96 -8.52
CA GLY A 138 9.57 12.73 -9.86
C GLY A 138 9.96 11.27 -10.17
N GLN A 139 9.51 10.30 -9.37
CA GLN A 139 9.68 8.88 -9.70
C GLN A 139 9.01 8.57 -11.04
N ALA A 140 9.70 7.78 -11.86
CA ALA A 140 9.14 7.27 -13.10
C ALA A 140 8.13 6.14 -12.80
N GLY A 141 7.02 6.14 -13.54
CA GLY A 141 5.96 5.15 -13.39
C GLY A 141 4.64 5.64 -14.00
N ILE A 142 3.63 4.79 -13.93
CA ILE A 142 2.26 5.12 -14.34
C ILE A 142 1.66 6.07 -13.31
N PRO A 143 1.23 7.30 -13.68
CA PRO A 143 0.65 8.24 -12.73
C PRO A 143 -0.65 7.70 -12.13
N ILE A 144 -0.85 7.86 -10.83
CA ILE A 144 -2.12 7.52 -10.18
C ILE A 144 -2.60 8.67 -9.31
N ILE A 145 -3.91 8.88 -9.32
CA ILE A 145 -4.64 9.73 -8.39
C ILE A 145 -5.35 8.79 -7.42
N ILE A 146 -5.06 8.88 -6.13
CA ILE A 146 -5.70 8.09 -5.08
C ILE A 146 -6.77 8.94 -4.39
N ASP A 147 -7.98 8.39 -4.19
CA ASP A 147 -9.04 8.91 -3.32
C ASP A 147 -9.41 7.85 -2.25
N GLY A 148 -9.15 8.14 -0.98
CA GLY A 148 -9.49 7.26 0.14
C GLY A 148 -10.55 7.91 1.02
N GLN A 149 -11.69 7.26 1.20
CA GLN A 149 -12.75 7.70 2.11
C GLN A 149 -12.76 6.84 3.38
N PHE A 150 -12.74 7.49 4.55
CA PHE A 150 -12.70 6.83 5.85
C PHE A 150 -14.04 6.98 6.57
N ILE A 151 -14.64 5.86 6.96
CA ILE A 151 -15.94 5.80 7.65
C ILE A 151 -15.77 5.15 9.01
N ASP A 152 -16.30 5.78 10.07
CA ASP A 152 -16.33 5.17 11.40
C ASP A 152 -17.41 4.09 11.41
N ILE A 153 -17.01 2.85 11.65
CA ILE A 153 -17.91 1.70 11.64
C ILE A 153 -18.90 1.71 12.81
N ASN A 154 -18.64 2.49 13.86
CA ASN A 154 -19.51 2.55 15.03
C ASN A 154 -20.63 3.57 14.86
N THR A 155 -20.36 4.67 14.16
CA THR A 155 -21.29 5.79 13.98
C THR A 155 -21.86 5.89 12.57
N CYS A 156 -21.27 5.18 11.61
CA CYS A 156 -21.64 5.24 10.19
C CYS A 156 -21.50 6.65 9.61
N GLU A 157 -20.50 7.39 10.08
CA GLU A 157 -20.20 8.77 9.67
C GLU A 157 -18.80 8.83 9.07
N PRO A 158 -18.56 9.75 8.11
CA PRO A 158 -17.20 10.02 7.68
C PRO A 158 -16.30 10.52 8.81
N ILE A 159 -15.06 10.01 8.85
CA ILE A 159 -14.09 10.37 9.87
C ILE A 159 -13.34 11.61 9.41
N GLN A 160 -13.70 12.74 10.00
CA GLN A 160 -13.00 14.00 9.77
C GLN A 160 -11.70 14.06 10.58
N ASP A 161 -10.73 14.82 10.08
CA ASP A 161 -9.48 15.12 10.77
C ASP A 161 -8.56 13.93 11.08
N LEU A 162 -8.86 12.74 10.56
CA LEU A 162 -7.96 11.59 10.50
C LEU A 162 -6.80 11.90 9.55
N TYR A 163 -5.57 11.60 9.95
CA TYR A 163 -4.42 11.66 9.06
C TYR A 163 -4.17 10.29 8.46
N TRP A 164 -4.21 10.21 7.13
CA TRP A 164 -3.86 9.04 6.35
C TRP A 164 -2.39 9.13 5.95
N ASP A 165 -1.57 8.27 6.52
CA ASP A 165 -0.16 8.05 6.20
C ASP A 165 -0.04 6.89 5.20
N VAL A 166 0.57 7.16 4.04
CA VAL A 166 0.77 6.19 2.96
C VAL A 166 2.23 6.12 2.56
N TRP A 167 2.66 4.90 2.24
CA TRP A 167 3.92 4.68 1.55
C TRP A 167 3.86 3.46 0.63
N ASN A 168 4.69 3.48 -0.40
CA ASN A 168 4.88 2.35 -1.30
C ASN A 168 6.27 2.35 -1.92
N CYS A 169 6.65 1.21 -2.52
CA CYS A 169 7.89 1.13 -3.27
C CYS A 169 7.76 1.82 -4.64
N ASN A 170 8.89 2.22 -5.22
CA ASN A 170 8.93 2.69 -6.61
C ASN A 170 8.70 1.55 -7.60
N ALA A 171 8.66 1.86 -8.90
CA ALA A 171 8.40 0.91 -9.97
C ALA A 171 9.37 -0.30 -10.02
N THR A 172 10.51 -0.23 -9.34
CA THR A 172 11.52 -1.31 -9.27
C THR A 172 11.60 -1.98 -7.89
N GLY A 173 10.66 -1.71 -6.98
CA GLY A 173 10.60 -2.39 -5.69
C GLY A 173 11.44 -1.77 -4.57
N VAL A 174 11.90 -0.51 -4.72
CA VAL A 174 12.71 0.20 -3.71
C VAL A 174 11.84 1.19 -2.94
N TYR A 175 11.88 1.13 -1.60
CA TYR A 175 11.29 2.13 -0.72
C TYR A 175 12.28 3.26 -0.42
N SER A 176 11.82 4.51 -0.41
CA SER A 176 12.63 5.64 0.06
C SER A 176 12.80 5.60 1.59
N GLY A 177 13.72 6.37 2.15
CA GLY A 177 13.83 6.58 3.61
C GLY A 177 14.34 5.37 4.39
N VAL A 178 14.75 4.30 3.71
CA VAL A 178 15.15 3.03 4.34
C VAL A 178 16.47 2.54 3.77
N GLN A 179 17.41 2.21 4.65
CA GLN A 179 18.61 1.47 4.30
C GLN A 179 18.55 0.07 4.91
N SER A 180 18.14 -0.91 4.11
CA SER A 180 18.06 -2.32 4.54
C SER A 180 18.42 -3.23 3.38
N SER A 181 19.06 -4.37 3.66
CA SER A 181 19.33 -5.41 2.66
C SER A 181 18.05 -5.94 2.01
N MET A 182 16.91 -5.82 2.68
CA MET A 182 15.59 -6.21 2.16
C MET A 182 15.03 -5.23 1.13
N ASN A 183 15.55 -4.00 1.05
CA ASN A 183 14.99 -2.92 0.24
C ASN A 183 15.49 -2.93 -1.23
N GLY A 184 16.19 -3.99 -1.65
CA GLY A 184 16.80 -4.12 -2.98
C GLY A 184 18.03 -3.21 -3.21
N ASN A 185 18.20 -2.16 -2.41
CA ASN A 185 19.29 -1.17 -2.52
C ASN A 185 20.03 -0.93 -1.19
N GLY A 186 20.09 -1.91 -0.28
CA GLY A 186 20.57 -1.70 1.10
C GLY A 186 21.99 -1.12 1.28
N ASN A 187 22.81 -1.09 0.24
CA ASN A 187 24.14 -0.46 0.26
C ASN A 187 24.10 1.04 -0.06
N ASP A 188 22.96 1.60 -0.46
CA ASP A 188 22.78 3.01 -0.78
C ASP A 188 22.34 3.80 0.46
N ALA A 189 23.33 4.36 1.18
CA ALA A 189 23.07 5.21 2.35
C ALA A 189 22.33 6.50 1.98
N SER A 190 22.44 6.98 0.73
CA SER A 190 21.75 8.21 0.30
C SER A 190 20.23 8.04 0.24
N ASN A 191 19.74 6.79 0.29
CA ASN A 191 18.33 6.49 0.29
C ASN A 191 17.61 6.89 1.59
N LEU A 192 18.33 6.97 2.73
CA LEU A 192 17.75 7.40 4.01
C LEU A 192 17.19 8.82 3.95
N ASP A 193 17.79 9.69 3.14
CA ASP A 193 17.34 11.09 2.99
C ASP A 193 16.27 11.25 1.91
N LYS A 194 15.83 10.17 1.26
CA LYS A 194 14.81 10.21 0.21
C LYS A 194 13.43 10.12 0.84
N THR A 195 12.48 10.82 0.23
CA THR A 195 11.09 10.86 0.68
C THR A 195 10.09 10.36 -0.35
N PHE A 196 10.50 9.97 -1.56
CA PHE A 196 9.57 9.65 -2.63
C PHE A 196 8.54 8.58 -2.21
N LEU A 197 7.32 8.71 -2.73
CA LEU A 197 6.21 7.76 -2.56
C LEU A 197 5.82 7.52 -1.10
N ARG A 198 5.95 8.59 -0.31
CA ARG A 198 5.58 8.68 1.11
C ARG A 198 4.85 9.98 1.37
N GLY A 199 3.79 9.96 2.17
CA GLY A 199 3.15 11.20 2.57
C GLY A 199 1.91 11.01 3.43
N ILE A 200 1.53 12.12 4.04
CA ILE A 200 0.41 12.18 4.97
C ILE A 200 -0.63 13.16 4.43
N GLN A 201 -1.91 12.81 4.51
CA GLN A 201 -3.01 13.73 4.20
C GLN A 201 -4.07 13.68 5.28
N LYS A 202 -4.55 14.87 5.68
CA LYS A 202 -5.69 14.98 6.58
C LYS A 202 -6.98 14.79 5.79
N THR A 203 -7.89 14.00 6.33
CA THR A 203 -9.24 13.82 5.81
C THR A 203 -10.08 15.09 5.98
N ASP A 204 -10.94 15.35 4.99
CA ASP A 204 -11.87 16.48 5.00
C ASP A 204 -13.19 16.17 5.71
N ALA A 205 -14.20 17.03 5.52
CA ALA A 205 -15.52 16.88 6.14
C ALA A 205 -16.30 15.64 5.68
N ASP A 206 -15.96 15.09 4.51
CA ASP A 206 -16.52 13.85 3.96
C ASP A 206 -15.63 12.64 4.24
N GLY A 207 -14.64 12.80 5.12
CA GLY A 207 -13.71 11.74 5.52
C GLY A 207 -12.73 11.38 4.42
N VAL A 208 -12.46 12.29 3.48
CA VAL A 208 -11.66 11.98 2.28
C VAL A 208 -10.27 12.56 2.38
N ALA A 209 -9.28 11.74 2.07
CA ALA A 209 -7.92 12.16 1.79
C ALA A 209 -7.46 11.55 0.46
N GLY A 210 -6.53 12.20 -0.23
CA GLY A 210 -6.09 11.71 -1.55
C GLY A 210 -4.71 12.19 -1.93
N PHE A 211 -4.10 11.49 -2.88
CA PHE A 211 -2.70 11.66 -3.26
C PHE A 211 -2.51 11.63 -4.77
N LYS A 212 -1.45 12.29 -5.25
CA LYS A 212 -0.84 12.03 -6.56
C LYS A 212 0.42 11.22 -6.34
N THR A 213 0.51 10.08 -6.99
CA THR A 213 1.66 9.18 -6.89
C THR A 213 1.88 8.46 -8.22
N VAL A 214 2.73 7.43 -8.22
CA VAL A 214 2.85 6.48 -9.32
C VAL A 214 2.46 5.08 -8.85
N PHE A 215 2.04 4.23 -9.79
CA PHE A 215 1.67 2.86 -9.49
C PHE A 215 2.86 2.13 -8.87
N PRO A 216 2.70 1.43 -7.74
CA PRO A 216 3.82 0.78 -7.07
C PRO A 216 4.40 -0.35 -7.92
N GLY A 217 5.71 -0.55 -7.83
CA GLY A 217 6.33 -1.78 -8.31
C GLY A 217 6.08 -2.95 -7.36
N HIS A 218 6.89 -4.00 -7.48
CA HIS A 218 6.88 -5.13 -6.56
C HIS A 218 8.29 -5.45 -6.07
N TYR A 219 8.35 -6.17 -4.94
CA TYR A 219 9.58 -6.74 -4.39
C TYR A 219 9.32 -8.19 -3.98
N SER A 220 10.40 -8.95 -3.81
CA SER A 220 10.31 -10.41 -3.67
C SER A 220 9.39 -10.82 -2.53
N GLY A 221 8.45 -11.72 -2.82
CA GLY A 221 7.60 -12.36 -1.82
C GLY A 221 6.36 -11.56 -1.43
N ARG A 222 6.10 -10.41 -2.06
CA ARG A 222 4.92 -9.59 -1.77
C ARG A 222 4.16 -9.18 -3.04
N ALA A 223 2.83 -9.19 -2.97
CA ALA A 223 1.96 -8.61 -3.99
C ALA A 223 2.19 -7.09 -4.11
N THR A 224 1.80 -6.47 -5.22
CA THR A 224 1.86 -5.01 -5.39
C THR A 224 0.86 -4.30 -4.48
N HIS A 225 1.31 -3.35 -3.66
CA HIS A 225 0.48 -2.71 -2.63
C HIS A 225 0.89 -1.27 -2.30
N VAL A 226 -0.05 -0.56 -1.66
CA VAL A 226 0.15 0.72 -0.95
C VAL A 226 -0.13 0.49 0.54
N HIS A 227 0.75 0.93 1.41
CA HIS A 227 0.53 0.82 2.86
C HIS A 227 -0.38 1.92 3.38
N VAL A 228 -1.04 1.63 4.50
CA VAL A 228 -1.94 2.54 5.20
C VAL A 228 -1.64 2.53 6.69
N VAL A 229 -1.41 3.70 7.26
CA VAL A 229 -1.57 3.95 8.70
C VAL A 229 -2.52 5.13 8.88
N ALA A 230 -3.51 4.95 9.74
CA ALA A 230 -4.38 6.04 10.16
C ALA A 230 -3.88 6.59 11.50
N HIS A 231 -3.94 7.91 11.66
CA HIS A 231 -3.71 8.58 12.95
C HIS A 231 -4.89 9.43 13.34
N LEU A 232 -5.37 9.25 14.58
CA LEU A 232 -6.39 10.10 15.20
C LEU A 232 -5.79 10.88 16.36
N ASN A 233 -6.33 12.09 16.60
CA ASN A 233 -5.88 13.01 17.65
C ASN A 233 -4.39 13.38 17.56
N ALA A 234 -3.77 13.22 16.39
CA ALA A 234 -2.42 13.69 16.12
C ALA A 234 -2.39 15.22 15.99
N THR A 235 -1.29 15.83 16.42
CA THR A 235 -1.04 17.26 16.31
C THR A 235 -0.13 17.53 15.12
N LEU A 236 -0.57 18.41 14.22
CA LEU A 236 0.27 18.95 13.16
C LEU A 236 1.24 19.97 13.72
N LEU A 237 2.53 19.75 13.47
CA LEU A 237 3.61 20.63 13.86
C LEU A 237 3.92 21.69 12.78
N PRO A 238 4.53 22.84 13.14
CA PRO A 238 4.85 23.90 12.18
C PRO A 238 5.80 23.49 11.04
N ASN A 239 6.57 22.42 11.22
CA ASN A 239 7.44 21.82 10.20
C ASN A 239 6.71 20.82 9.30
N ASN A 240 5.37 20.77 9.35
CA ASN A 240 4.53 19.95 8.49
C ASN A 240 4.66 18.44 8.72
N THR A 241 4.99 18.03 9.94
CA THR A 241 5.02 16.64 10.43
C THR A 241 3.97 16.44 11.54
N LEU A 242 3.74 15.18 11.96
CA LEU A 242 2.80 14.84 13.04
C LEU A 242 3.50 14.46 14.36
N THR A 243 2.81 14.67 15.47
CA THR A 243 3.17 14.13 16.79
C THR A 243 1.92 13.77 17.61
N GLY A 244 2.08 12.86 18.58
CA GLY A 244 0.98 12.42 19.45
C GLY A 244 -0.13 11.66 18.69
N GLY A 245 -1.31 11.59 19.31
CA GLY A 245 -2.41 10.79 18.80
C GLY A 245 -2.25 9.30 19.10
N TYR A 246 -3.04 8.48 18.39
CA TYR A 246 -2.96 7.02 18.40
C TYR A 246 -3.30 6.47 17.02
N VAL A 247 -2.96 5.20 16.79
CA VAL A 247 -3.20 4.49 15.53
C VAL A 247 -4.46 3.63 15.63
N PRO A 248 -5.61 4.05 15.08
CA PRO A 248 -6.83 3.23 15.04
C PRO A 248 -6.84 2.20 13.90
N HIS A 249 -5.92 2.30 12.93
CA HIS A 249 -5.90 1.38 11.81
C HIS A 249 -4.51 1.29 11.16
N ILE A 250 -4.12 0.07 10.79
CA ILE A 250 -2.96 -0.28 9.98
C ILE A 250 -3.48 -1.25 8.92
N GLY A 251 -3.07 -1.09 7.67
CA GLY A 251 -3.56 -1.91 6.57
C GLY A 251 -2.69 -1.81 5.33
N GLN A 252 -3.02 -2.62 4.33
CA GLN A 252 -2.45 -2.50 2.99
C GLN A 252 -3.59 -2.51 1.96
N LEU A 253 -3.37 -1.79 0.86
CA LEU A 253 -4.31 -1.70 -0.25
C LEU A 253 -3.66 -2.29 -1.50
N PHE A 254 -4.40 -3.12 -2.21
CA PHE A 254 -3.91 -3.93 -3.31
C PHE A 254 -4.58 -3.53 -4.63
N PHE A 255 -4.10 -4.13 -5.70
CA PHE A 255 -4.61 -3.91 -7.06
C PHE A 255 -4.98 -5.23 -7.70
N ASP A 256 -5.94 -5.19 -8.63
CA ASP A 256 -6.32 -6.38 -9.38
C ASP A 256 -5.12 -7.01 -10.08
N GLN A 257 -5.09 -8.34 -10.09
CA GLN A 257 -3.96 -9.10 -10.63
C GLN A 257 -3.72 -8.82 -12.12
N ASP A 258 -4.79 -8.60 -12.88
CA ASP A 258 -4.72 -8.28 -14.31
C ASP A 258 -4.17 -6.86 -14.55
N LEU A 259 -4.55 -5.89 -13.70
CA LEU A 259 -3.99 -4.55 -13.72
C LEU A 259 -2.48 -4.59 -13.44
N ILE A 260 -2.06 -5.34 -12.41
CA ILE A 260 -0.64 -5.54 -12.09
C ILE A 260 0.11 -6.06 -13.33
N TYR A 261 -0.38 -7.09 -14.02
CA TYR A 261 0.29 -7.60 -15.22
C TYR A 261 0.37 -6.59 -16.36
N LYS A 262 -0.65 -5.75 -16.55
CA LYS A 262 -0.61 -4.67 -17.55
C LYS A 262 0.45 -3.63 -17.19
N VAL A 263 0.52 -3.20 -15.93
CA VAL A 263 1.52 -2.24 -15.45
C VAL A 263 2.93 -2.81 -15.63
N GLU A 264 3.16 -4.04 -15.18
CA GLU A 264 4.46 -4.72 -15.23
C GLU A 264 5.01 -4.92 -16.65
N ALA A 265 4.14 -4.87 -17.68
CA ALA A 265 4.56 -4.91 -19.07
C ALA A 265 5.14 -3.57 -19.59
N THR A 266 4.92 -2.46 -18.88
CA THR A 266 5.30 -1.10 -19.29
C THR A 266 6.65 -0.66 -18.71
N TYR A 267 7.28 0.36 -19.30
CA TYR A 267 8.47 0.99 -18.71
C TYR A 267 8.05 1.92 -17.56
N PRO A 268 8.77 1.98 -16.43
CA PRO A 268 10.02 1.24 -16.12
C PRO A 268 9.81 -0.11 -15.44
N TYR A 269 8.57 -0.53 -15.18
CA TYR A 269 8.26 -1.76 -14.43
C TYR A 269 8.90 -3.01 -15.07
N ASN A 270 8.85 -3.11 -16.40
CA ASN A 270 9.44 -4.20 -17.17
C ASN A 270 10.99 -4.30 -17.12
N THR A 271 11.64 -3.38 -16.40
CA THR A 271 13.08 -3.43 -16.12
C THR A 271 13.42 -4.20 -14.84
N SER A 272 12.42 -4.47 -13.99
CA SER A 272 12.59 -5.31 -12.81
C SER A 272 12.87 -6.76 -13.21
N THR A 273 13.85 -7.37 -12.54
CA THR A 273 14.15 -8.81 -12.68
C THR A 273 13.56 -9.64 -11.54
N VAL A 274 12.85 -9.00 -10.61
CA VAL A 274 12.18 -9.67 -9.49
C VAL A 274 10.99 -10.44 -10.04
N SER A 275 10.73 -11.62 -9.49
CA SER A 275 9.54 -12.39 -9.86
C SER A 275 8.31 -11.83 -9.16
N ILE A 276 7.23 -11.64 -9.92
CA ILE A 276 5.95 -11.17 -9.39
C ILE A 276 5.36 -12.25 -8.47
N THR A 277 5.11 -11.89 -7.20
CA THR A 277 4.24 -12.66 -6.30
C THR A 277 2.80 -12.30 -6.63
N LYS A 278 1.97 -13.31 -6.90
CA LYS A 278 0.55 -13.09 -7.22
C LYS A 278 -0.22 -12.73 -5.95
N ASN A 279 -1.32 -12.00 -6.10
CA ASN A 279 -2.24 -11.70 -5.00
C ASN A 279 -2.69 -12.99 -4.27
N ALA A 280 -3.00 -14.05 -5.02
CA ALA A 280 -3.40 -15.34 -4.45
C ALA A 280 -2.29 -16.06 -3.67
N ASP A 281 -1.02 -15.69 -3.90
CA ASP A 281 0.15 -16.31 -3.27
C ASP A 281 0.75 -15.41 -2.16
N ASP A 282 0.21 -14.21 -1.94
CA ASP A 282 0.68 -13.27 -0.92
C ASP A 282 -0.01 -13.52 0.42
N HIS A 283 0.78 -13.67 1.48
CA HIS A 283 0.26 -14.01 2.81
C HIS A 283 -0.51 -12.85 3.46
N VAL A 284 -0.20 -11.60 3.12
CA VAL A 284 -0.94 -10.44 3.63
C VAL A 284 -2.28 -10.37 2.94
N VAL A 285 -2.34 -10.48 1.61
CA VAL A 285 -3.62 -10.54 0.88
C VAL A 285 -4.49 -11.65 1.43
N GLN A 286 -3.94 -12.85 1.63
CA GLN A 286 -4.68 -13.96 2.26
C GLN A 286 -5.14 -13.59 3.68
N GLY A 287 -4.25 -13.13 4.55
CA GLY A 287 -4.61 -12.76 5.92
C GLY A 287 -5.57 -11.58 6.02
N GLU A 288 -5.68 -10.78 4.96
CA GLU A 288 -6.56 -9.62 4.84
C GLU A 288 -7.92 -9.96 4.19
N THR A 289 -8.03 -11.08 3.49
CA THR A 289 -9.26 -11.47 2.76
C THR A 289 -9.88 -12.77 3.26
N GLU A 290 -9.10 -13.71 3.79
CA GLU A 290 -9.55 -15.04 4.20
C GLU A 290 -10.61 -14.98 5.32
N ASP A 291 -11.65 -15.78 5.16
CA ASP A 291 -12.80 -15.87 6.08
C ASP A 291 -13.44 -14.51 6.41
N SER A 292 -13.29 -13.54 5.50
CA SER A 292 -13.77 -12.18 5.66
C SER A 292 -14.57 -11.72 4.43
N ASN A 293 -15.31 -10.64 4.60
CA ASN A 293 -15.89 -9.88 3.48
C ASN A 293 -15.06 -8.62 3.18
N SER A 294 -13.82 -8.57 3.67
CA SER A 294 -12.89 -7.49 3.38
C SER A 294 -12.41 -7.65 1.94
N ASP A 295 -12.36 -6.52 1.25
CA ASP A 295 -11.90 -6.41 -0.13
C ASP A 295 -10.97 -5.18 -0.22
N PRO A 296 -9.70 -5.35 0.20
CA PRO A 296 -8.72 -4.27 0.32
C PRO A 296 -8.13 -3.89 -1.05
N PHE A 297 -8.93 -3.98 -2.11
CA PHE A 297 -8.52 -3.67 -3.47
C PHE A 297 -9.00 -2.28 -3.86
N PHE A 298 -8.15 -1.53 -4.55
CA PHE A 298 -8.59 -0.29 -5.18
C PHE A 298 -9.54 -0.60 -6.33
N GLU A 299 -10.67 0.10 -6.33
CA GLU A 299 -11.44 0.34 -7.54
C GLU A 299 -10.67 1.32 -8.43
N TYR A 300 -10.78 1.19 -9.76
CA TYR A 300 -10.01 2.05 -10.65
C TYR A 300 -10.65 2.32 -12.00
N ALA A 301 -10.23 3.44 -12.60
CA ALA A 301 -10.57 3.86 -13.96
C ALA A 301 -9.33 4.44 -14.67
N TYR A 302 -9.23 4.23 -15.97
CA TYR A 302 -8.14 4.77 -16.78
C TYR A 302 -8.37 6.26 -17.03
N LEU A 303 -7.33 7.06 -16.87
CA LEU A 303 -7.38 8.50 -17.14
C LEU A 303 -7.17 8.83 -18.62
N GLY A 304 -6.90 7.85 -19.48
CA GLY A 304 -6.78 8.01 -20.93
C GLY A 304 -6.99 6.70 -21.67
N ASP A 305 -6.47 6.60 -22.89
CA ASP A 305 -6.70 5.45 -23.77
C ASP A 305 -5.80 4.26 -23.42
N SER A 306 -4.68 4.52 -22.74
CA SER A 306 -3.74 3.50 -22.29
C SER A 306 -3.44 3.62 -20.81
N ILE A 307 -2.87 2.58 -20.23
CA ILE A 307 -2.54 2.56 -18.81
C ILE A 307 -1.48 3.61 -18.44
N GLU A 308 -0.60 3.96 -19.38
CA GLU A 308 0.43 4.98 -19.23
C GLU A 308 -0.11 6.42 -19.15
N ASP A 309 -1.37 6.63 -19.54
CA ASP A 309 -2.05 7.92 -19.33
C ASP A 309 -2.42 8.17 -17.87
N GLY A 310 -2.46 7.10 -17.07
CA GLY A 310 -2.63 7.12 -15.63
C GLY A 310 -3.95 6.51 -15.18
N LEU A 311 -4.11 6.43 -13.85
CA LEU A 311 -5.25 5.82 -13.18
C LEU A 311 -5.87 6.78 -12.17
N LEU A 312 -7.20 6.79 -12.08
CA LEU A 312 -7.91 7.18 -10.86
C LEU A 312 -8.18 5.90 -10.08
N ALA A 313 -7.67 5.81 -8.86
CA ALA A 313 -7.87 4.69 -7.95
C ALA A 313 -8.59 5.18 -6.69
N TRP A 314 -9.59 4.45 -6.23
CA TRP A 314 -10.35 4.84 -5.03
C TRP A 314 -10.72 3.65 -4.17
N VAL A 315 -10.95 3.93 -2.88
CA VAL A 315 -11.38 2.94 -1.89
C VAL A 315 -12.12 3.62 -0.75
N THR A 316 -13.06 2.88 -0.14
CA THR A 316 -13.68 3.26 1.12
C THR A 316 -13.18 2.32 2.22
N LEU A 317 -12.62 2.88 3.29
CA LEU A 317 -12.14 2.13 4.45
C LEU A 317 -13.07 2.34 5.65
N GLY A 318 -13.61 1.24 6.18
CA GLY A 318 -14.23 1.22 7.49
C GLY A 318 -13.17 1.16 8.60
N VAL A 319 -13.19 2.11 9.54
CA VAL A 319 -12.25 2.16 10.67
C VAL A 319 -13.00 2.12 11.99
N ASN A 320 -12.53 1.30 12.93
CA ASN A 320 -12.97 1.39 14.31
C ASN A 320 -12.15 2.45 15.05
N VAL A 321 -12.71 3.66 15.19
CA VAL A 321 -12.02 4.78 15.82
C VAL A 321 -11.67 4.54 17.29
N THR A 322 -12.26 3.53 17.94
CA THR A 322 -11.95 3.18 19.33
C THR A 322 -10.81 2.18 19.48
N ALA A 323 -10.35 1.57 18.38
CA ALA A 323 -9.21 0.67 18.39
C ALA A 323 -7.89 1.44 18.60
N ASN A 324 -6.89 0.78 19.18
CA ASN A 324 -5.55 1.35 19.36
C ASN A 324 -4.51 0.27 19.05
N HIS A 325 -3.67 0.54 18.06
CA HIS A 325 -2.64 -0.34 17.54
C HIS A 325 -1.23 0.21 17.75
N ASP A 326 -1.03 1.14 18.69
CA ASP A 326 0.28 1.76 18.93
C ASP A 326 1.37 0.71 19.24
N SER A 327 0.98 -0.42 19.85
CA SER A 327 1.89 -1.55 20.13
C SER A 327 2.26 -2.39 18.90
N ALA A 328 1.48 -2.32 17.82
CA ALA A 328 1.75 -3.02 16.56
C ALA A 328 2.62 -2.17 15.61
N VAL A 329 2.82 -0.89 15.91
CA VAL A 329 3.62 0.02 15.09
C VAL A 329 5.11 -0.27 15.30
N SER A 330 5.80 -0.57 14.21
CA SER A 330 7.26 -0.61 14.13
C SER A 330 7.74 0.27 12.97
N TYR A 331 8.92 0.90 13.12
CA TYR A 331 9.44 1.84 12.14
C TYR A 331 10.89 1.53 11.79
N ALA A 332 11.23 1.71 10.51
CA ALA A 332 12.53 1.42 9.93
C ALA A 332 13.54 2.56 10.15
N ALA A 333 13.03 3.80 10.12
CA ALA A 333 13.83 5.00 10.22
C ALA A 333 12.96 6.18 10.70
N THR A 334 13.62 7.28 11.06
CA THR A 334 12.98 8.56 11.34
C THR A 334 13.56 9.61 10.40
N LEU A 335 12.70 10.31 9.66
CA LEU A 335 13.05 11.52 8.94
C LEU A 335 13.13 12.68 9.95
N THR A 336 14.32 13.25 10.09
CA THR A 336 14.58 14.39 10.97
C THR A 336 14.88 15.64 10.14
N PHE A 337 15.03 16.78 10.82
CA PHE A 337 15.47 18.02 10.16
C PHE A 337 16.85 17.87 9.50
N ASP A 338 17.73 17.05 10.06
CA ASP A 338 19.10 16.85 9.58
C ASP A 338 19.22 15.68 8.57
N GLY A 339 18.10 15.03 8.22
CA GLY A 339 18.07 13.87 7.32
C GLY A 339 17.48 12.61 7.96
N GLY A 340 17.55 11.50 7.24
CA GLY A 340 17.04 10.20 7.67
C GLY A 340 17.97 9.49 8.64
N VAL A 341 17.41 8.98 9.73
CA VAL A 341 18.14 8.22 10.76
C VAL A 341 17.55 6.81 10.84
N ALA A 342 18.36 5.80 10.53
CA ALA A 342 17.94 4.40 10.62
C ALA A 342 17.62 4.00 12.07
N ASN A 343 16.60 3.15 12.23
CA ASN A 343 16.29 2.52 13.51
C ASN A 343 17.03 1.17 13.58
N GLU A 344 18.06 1.10 14.41
CA GLU A 344 18.87 -0.12 14.60
C GLU A 344 18.06 -1.27 15.21
N ASP A 345 16.99 -0.97 15.95
CA ASP A 345 16.11 -1.96 16.58
C ASP A 345 14.98 -2.44 15.64
N SER A 346 14.93 -1.95 14.40
CA SER A 346 13.92 -2.38 13.43
C SER A 346 14.19 -3.81 12.96
N ALA A 347 13.12 -4.59 12.71
CA ALA A 347 13.18 -6.00 12.29
C ALA A 347 13.85 -6.24 10.90
N GLY A 348 14.53 -5.24 10.34
CA GLY A 348 15.29 -5.27 9.09
C GLY A 348 16.71 -4.68 9.18
N GLY A 349 17.17 -4.31 10.38
CA GLY A 349 18.51 -3.79 10.63
C GLY A 349 19.56 -4.89 10.63
N VAL A 350 20.23 -5.11 9.50
CA VAL A 350 21.54 -5.79 9.54
C VAL A 350 22.56 -4.76 10.01
N GLN A 351 23.20 -5.06 11.14
CA GLN A 351 24.37 -4.37 11.66
C GLN A 351 25.48 -4.43 10.59
N ILE A 352 25.63 -3.37 9.78
CA ILE A 352 26.79 -3.26 8.89
C ILE A 352 27.99 -2.97 9.80
N PRO A 353 29.02 -3.84 9.83
CA PRO A 353 30.19 -3.58 10.65
C PRO A 353 30.83 -2.27 10.18
N SER A 354 30.96 -1.32 11.09
CA SER A 354 31.71 -0.10 10.85
C SER A 354 33.17 -0.50 10.57
N ASN A 355 33.59 -0.40 9.31
CA ASN A 355 35.02 -0.33 9.01
C ASN A 355 35.50 1.03 9.49
N SER A 356 35.78 1.11 10.79
CA SER A 356 36.55 2.20 11.37
C SER A 356 37.93 2.22 10.71
N ALA A 357 38.24 3.40 10.19
CA ALA A 357 39.44 3.74 9.46
C ALA A 357 40.72 3.36 10.22
N GLY A 358 41.75 3.00 9.44
CA GLY A 358 43.02 2.51 9.91
C GLY A 358 43.68 3.37 10.98
N ALA A 359 44.15 2.70 12.03
CA ALA A 359 45.16 3.26 12.92
C ALA A 359 46.48 3.42 12.13
N MET A 360 46.92 4.66 11.96
CA MET A 360 48.31 4.97 11.62
C MET A 360 49.21 4.56 12.79
N PRO A 361 50.33 3.85 12.57
CA PRO A 361 51.35 3.68 13.59
C PRO A 361 52.21 4.95 13.64
N SER A 362 52.27 5.58 14.80
CA SER A 362 53.21 6.66 15.10
C SER A 362 54.33 6.14 16.02
N ALA A 363 55.57 6.34 15.56
CA ALA A 363 56.87 6.23 16.22
C ALA A 363 57.36 4.83 16.65
#